data_AF-A0AAE3W1F5-F1
#
_entry.id   AF-A0AAE3W1F5-F1
#
_cell.length_a   1.000
_cell.length_b   1.000
_cell.length_c   1.000
_cell.angle_alpha   90.00
_cell.angle_beta   90.00
_cell.angle_gamma   90.00
#
_symmetry.space_group_name_H-M   'P 1'
#
loop_
_entity.id
_entity.type
_entity.pdbx_description
1 polymer ?
#
loop_
_entity_poly.entity_id
_entity_poly.type
_entity_poly.pdbx_seq_one_letter_code
_entity_poly.pdbx_strand_id
1 'polypeptide(L)'
;MSTSKQRFDPDEPGPAPESLDAIDREWPLIQAEMELVAAEIRVLTAEPSPSAIEWRRLRLAERRVLHEAAILVARLTESSDRVA
;
A
#
# COMPACT_ATOMS: atom_id res chain seq x y z
N MET A 1 -17.15 -26.53 16.28
CA MET A 1 -16.44 -25.38 15.69
C MET A 1 -17.29 -24.83 14.57
N SER A 2 -18.16 -23.85 14.86
CA SER A 2 -19.03 -23.23 13.84
C SER A 2 -18.40 -21.91 13.46
N THR A 3 -17.69 -21.87 12.35
CA THR A 3 -17.28 -20.62 11.72
C THR A 3 -18.54 -19.99 11.13
N SER A 4 -19.18 -19.08 11.87
CA SER A 4 -20.23 -18.23 11.34
C SER A 4 -19.65 -17.47 10.14
N LYS A 5 -20.04 -17.91 8.95
CA LYS A 5 -19.79 -17.20 7.70
C LYS A 5 -20.60 -15.91 7.78
N GLN A 6 -19.95 -14.81 8.15
CA GLN A 6 -20.48 -13.45 8.10
C GLN A 6 -21.30 -13.31 6.82
N ARG A 7 -22.63 -13.22 6.96
CA ARG A 7 -23.56 -13.07 5.84
C ARG A 7 -23.72 -11.57 5.66
N PHE A 8 -23.39 -11.06 4.48
CA PHE A 8 -23.58 -9.65 4.14
C PHE A 8 -25.03 -9.25 4.41
N ASP A 9 -25.24 -8.32 5.33
CA ASP A 9 -26.54 -7.71 5.63
C ASP A 9 -26.58 -6.32 4.97
N PRO A 10 -27.44 -6.10 3.96
CA PRO A 10 -27.51 -4.81 3.27
C PRO A 10 -28.04 -3.67 4.15
N ASP A 11 -28.66 -3.98 5.30
CA ASP A 11 -29.19 -3.00 6.24
C ASP A 11 -28.17 -2.61 7.34
N GLU A 12 -26.99 -3.25 7.38
CA GLU A 12 -25.90 -2.89 8.29
C GLU A 12 -25.30 -1.53 7.88
N PRO A 13 -25.17 -0.56 8.80
CA PRO A 13 -24.52 0.71 8.47
C PRO A 13 -23.09 0.46 7.98
N GLY A 14 -22.77 1.02 6.82
CA GLY A 14 -21.44 0.93 6.24
C GLY A 14 -20.36 1.59 7.10
N PRO A 15 -19.08 1.43 6.71
CA PRO A 15 -17.96 2.05 7.43
C PRO A 15 -18.12 3.56 7.54
N ALA A 16 -17.65 4.11 8.66
CA ALA A 16 -17.66 5.55 8.88
C ALA A 16 -16.80 6.27 7.82
N PRO A 17 -17.18 7.47 7.37
CA PRO A 17 -16.41 8.24 6.39
C PRO A 17 -14.94 8.43 6.79
N GLU A 18 -14.67 8.68 8.07
CA GLU A 18 -13.32 8.85 8.62
C GLU A 18 -12.45 7.60 8.44
N SER A 19 -13.05 6.41 8.51
CA SER A 19 -12.36 5.14 8.28
C SER A 19 -12.03 4.94 6.81
N LEU A 20 -12.90 5.40 5.90
CA LEU A 20 -12.63 5.37 4.46
C LEU A 20 -11.52 6.36 4.09
N ASP A 21 -11.53 7.56 4.66
CA ASP A 21 -10.47 8.54 4.45
C ASP A 21 -9.10 8.03 4.94
N ALA A 22 -9.07 7.22 6.01
CA ALA A 22 -7.83 6.61 6.48
C ALA A 22 -7.24 5.65 5.42
N ILE A 23 -8.08 4.84 4.79
CA ILE A 23 -7.67 3.93 3.71
C ILE A 23 -7.14 4.72 2.51
N ASP A 24 -7.82 5.79 2.12
CA ASP A 24 -7.40 6.63 0.99
C ASP A 24 -6.03 7.29 1.23
N ARG A 25 -5.70 7.61 2.48
CA ARG A 25 -4.37 8.13 2.85
C ARG A 25 -3.27 7.08 2.65
N GLU A 26 -3.54 5.81 2.96
CA GLU A 26 -2.60 4.69 2.88
C GLU A 26 -2.42 4.16 1.45
N TRP A 27 -3.44 4.30 0.61
CA TRP A 27 -3.49 3.72 -0.73
C TRP A 27 -2.25 4.00 -1.62
N PRO A 28 -1.68 5.23 -1.66
CA PRO A 28 -0.47 5.49 -2.44
C PRO A 28 0.74 4.64 -2.03
N LEU A 29 0.93 4.40 -0.72
CA LEU A 29 2.02 3.56 -0.22
C LEU A 29 1.80 2.10 -0.63
N ILE A 30 0.58 1.59 -0.46
CA ILE A 30 0.22 0.22 -0.87
C ILE A 30 0.50 0.02 -2.37
N GLN A 31 0.14 0.99 -3.21
CA GLN A 31 0.44 0.92 -4.65
C GLN A 31 1.94 0.90 -4.94
N ALA A 32 2.75 1.68 -4.22
CA ALA A 32 4.20 1.67 -4.37
C ALA A 32 4.81 0.31 -3.92
N GLU A 33 4.31 -0.28 -2.84
CA GLU A 33 4.73 -1.61 -2.37
C GLU A 33 4.34 -2.72 -3.36
N MET A 34 3.15 -2.64 -3.95
CA MET A 34 2.73 -3.57 -5.02
C MET A 34 3.65 -3.48 -6.24
N GLU A 35 4.06 -2.28 -6.64
CA GLU A 35 5.01 -2.08 -7.73
C GLU A 35 6.41 -2.61 -7.41
N LEU A 36 6.85 -2.48 -6.15
CA LEU A 36 8.11 -3.06 -5.67
C LEU A 36 8.07 -4.58 -5.80
N VAL A 37 7.04 -5.24 -5.27
CA VAL A 37 6.87 -6.71 -5.38
C VAL A 37 6.84 -7.13 -6.86
N ALA A 38 6.15 -6.37 -7.71
CA ALA A 38 6.13 -6.65 -9.14
C ALA A 38 7.52 -6.47 -9.81
N ALA A 39 8.37 -5.58 -9.33
CA ALA A 39 9.74 -5.43 -9.80
C ALA A 39 10.66 -6.54 -9.28
N GLU A 40 10.53 -6.92 -8.02
CA GLU A 40 11.24 -8.04 -7.39
C GLU A 40 10.96 -9.36 -8.11
N ILE A 41 9.69 -9.66 -8.38
CA ILE A 41 9.30 -10.86 -9.13
C ILE A 41 10.04 -10.90 -10.48
N ARG A 42 10.04 -9.81 -11.24
CA ARG A 42 10.74 -9.78 -12.55
C ARG A 42 12.23 -10.08 -12.42
N VAL A 43 12.90 -9.52 -11.41
CA VAL A 43 14.32 -9.78 -11.16
C VAL A 43 14.53 -11.24 -10.75
N LEU A 44 13.68 -11.81 -9.89
CA LEU A 44 13.82 -13.19 -9.42
C LEU A 44 13.53 -14.22 -10.51
N THR A 45 12.65 -13.91 -11.46
CA THR A 45 12.23 -14.83 -12.53
C THR A 45 12.92 -14.58 -13.87
N ALA A 46 13.89 -13.67 -13.96
CA ALA A 46 14.55 -13.37 -15.22
C ALA A 46 15.59 -14.43 -15.58
N GLU A 47 15.46 -15.01 -16.77
CA GLU A 47 16.40 -15.97 -17.35
C GLU A 47 17.01 -15.42 -18.65
N PRO A 48 18.32 -15.60 -18.91
CA PRO A 48 19.31 -16.23 -18.02
C PRO A 48 19.72 -15.34 -16.83
N SER A 49 19.40 -14.05 -16.87
CA SER A 49 19.65 -13.09 -15.79
C SER A 49 18.84 -11.80 -16.00
N PRO A 50 18.62 -10.99 -14.94
CA PRO A 50 17.92 -9.72 -15.07
C PRO A 50 18.70 -8.70 -15.89
N SER A 51 17.98 -7.97 -16.74
CA SER A 51 18.48 -6.86 -17.53
C SER A 51 18.77 -5.62 -16.67
N ALA A 52 19.59 -4.70 -17.19
CA ALA A 52 19.86 -3.41 -16.56
C ALA A 52 18.58 -2.57 -16.33
N ILE A 53 17.57 -2.73 -17.19
CA ILE A 53 16.29 -2.03 -17.08
C ILE A 53 15.50 -2.56 -15.88
N GLU A 54 15.48 -3.86 -15.64
CA GLU A 54 14.80 -4.46 -14.49
C GLU A 54 15.44 -4.02 -13.17
N TRP A 55 16.77 -4.02 -13.11
CA TRP A 55 17.48 -3.45 -11.97
C TRP A 55 17.17 -1.98 -11.74
N ARG A 56 17.03 -1.18 -12.80
CA ARG A 56 16.61 0.22 -12.68
C ARG A 56 15.19 0.34 -12.16
N ARG A 57 14.26 -0.51 -12.63
CA ARG A 57 12.87 -0.54 -12.16
C ARG A 57 12.80 -0.86 -10.67
N LEU A 58 13.55 -1.87 -10.21
CA LEU A 58 13.60 -2.23 -8.78
C LEU A 58 14.01 -1.03 -7.91
N ARG A 59 15.13 -0.38 -8.24
CA ARG A 59 15.62 0.80 -7.50
C ARG A 59 14.65 1.97 -7.49
N LEU A 60 13.88 2.16 -8.57
CA LEU A 60 12.87 3.21 -8.64
C LEU A 60 11.65 2.88 -7.78
N ALA A 61 11.24 1.61 -7.76
CA ALA A 61 10.14 1.15 -6.91
C ALA A 61 10.50 1.27 -5.42
N GLU A 62 11.70 0.85 -5.01
CA GLU A 62 12.22 1.02 -3.65
C GLU A 62 12.18 2.50 -3.22
N ARG A 63 12.67 3.40 -4.09
CA ARG A 63 12.65 4.84 -3.85
C ARG A 63 11.23 5.38 -3.71
N ARG A 64 10.29 4.87 -4.50
CA ARG A 64 8.89 5.28 -4.43
C ARG A 64 8.26 4.85 -3.12
N VAL A 65 8.51 3.62 -2.65
CA VAL A 65 8.03 3.14 -1.34
C VAL A 65 8.51 4.07 -0.23
N LEU A 66 9.80 4.40 -0.19
CA LEU A 66 10.35 5.31 0.82
C LEU A 66 9.72 6.71 0.75
N HIS A 67 9.47 7.22 -0.46
CA HIS A 67 8.83 8.52 -0.65
C HIS A 67 7.38 8.53 -0.13
N GLU A 68 6.56 7.55 -0.54
CA GLU A 68 5.16 7.46 -0.11
C GLU A 68 5.03 7.18 1.39
N ALA A 69 5.95 6.40 1.96
CA ALA A 69 6.02 6.17 3.41
C ALA A 69 6.30 7.47 4.17
N ALA A 70 7.23 8.29 3.70
CA ALA A 70 7.51 9.60 4.29
C ALA A 70 6.29 10.54 4.20
N ILE A 71 5.59 10.56 3.07
CA ILE A 71 4.36 11.35 2.88
C ILE A 71 3.23 10.87 3.81
N LEU A 72 3.05 9.55 3.96
CA LEU A 72 2.04 9.01 4.89
C LEU A 72 2.34 9.41 6.33
N VAL A 73 3.59 9.26 6.78
CA VAL A 73 4.01 9.67 8.13
C VAL A 73 3.75 11.17 8.36
N ALA A 74 4.14 12.03 7.41
CA ALA A 74 3.90 13.47 7.52
C ALA A 74 2.41 13.80 7.69
N ARG A 75 1.53 13.16 6.90
CA ARG A 75 0.07 13.33 6.99
C ARG A 75 -0.50 12.86 8.32
N LEU A 76 0.01 11.75 8.86
CA LEU A 76 -0.41 11.22 10.16
C LEU A 76 0.00 12.14 11.30
N THR A 77 1.22 12.66 11.29
CA THR A 77 1.69 13.63 12.28
C THR A 77 0.84 14.90 12.27
N GLU A 78 0.54 15.47 11.10
CA GLU A 78 -0.35 16.63 10.99
C GLU A 78 -1.78 16.35 11.50
N SER A 79 -2.27 15.11 11.33
CA SER A 79 -3.57 14.72 11.85
C SER A 79 -3.58 14.61 13.37
N SER A 80 -2.49 14.14 13.97
CA SER A 80 -2.33 14.09 15.42
C SER A 80 -2.24 15.48 16.04
N ASP A 81 -1.51 16.41 15.42
CA ASP A 81 -1.39 17.80 15.87
C ASP A 81 -2.72 18.57 15.83
N ARG A 82 -3.63 18.21 14.92
CA ARG A 82 -4.98 18.82 14.82
C ARG A 82 -5.96 18.37 15.91
N VAL A 83 -5.68 17.26 16.59
CA VAL A 83 -6.55 16.68 17.64
C VAL A 83 -6.12 17.11 19.05
N ALA A 84 -4.89 17.63 19.21
CA ALA A 84 -4.32 18.12 20.47
C ALA A 84 -4.63 19.61 20.70
#